data_AF-A0A173MZT2-F1
#
_entry.id   AF-A0A173MZT2-F1
#
_cell.length_a   1.000
_cell.length_b   1.000
_cell.length_c   1.000
_cell.angle_alpha   90.00
_cell.angle_beta   90.00
_cell.angle_gamma   90.00
#
_symmetry.space_group_name_H-M   'P 1'
#
loop_
_entity.id
_entity.type
_entity.pdbx_description
1 polymer ?
#
loop_
_entity_poly.entity_id
_entity_poly.type
_entity_poly.pdbx_seq_one_letter_code
_entity_poly.pdbx_strand_id
1 'polypeptide(L)'
;MSKAYLTIDDGPTKNTKGIIDFLNSKNIKPLMFFVGENICKNRDIGIYAIQNGAIIGNHSYSHPEFSNLSLDECISEIERQEEQVNLLYKDAGVTREYKLFRFPYGDKGGKNKDALQKYFREHGFSRIDDSEIKYDWYHENNLNTDYDVLWTFDFAEYMLEYEPGFTYDTILSRINDVNPKIGGSLFASNVHNIILIHDHEETDAVCPNYFYNLINYVLEKGVEFVNPKFIISSSN
;
A
#
# COMPACT_ATOMS: atom_id res chain seq x y z
N MET A 1 9.17 15.64 -13.82
CA MET A 1 9.77 14.44 -13.18
C MET A 1 8.64 13.55 -12.72
N SER A 2 8.86 12.24 -12.64
CA SER A 2 7.85 11.32 -12.12
C SER A 2 7.78 11.45 -10.60
N LYS A 3 6.56 11.47 -10.06
CA LYS A 3 6.31 11.57 -8.62
C LYS A 3 5.55 10.35 -8.13
N ALA A 4 5.81 9.93 -6.89
CA ALA A 4 5.16 8.77 -6.33
C ALA A 4 4.86 8.89 -4.83
N TYR A 5 3.71 8.35 -4.41
CA TYR A 5 3.52 7.88 -3.05
C TYR A 5 4.04 6.45 -2.95
N LEU A 6 4.91 6.17 -1.98
CA LEU A 6 5.36 4.81 -1.69
C LEU A 6 4.34 4.14 -0.77
N THR A 7 3.81 3.00 -1.21
CA THR A 7 2.92 2.16 -0.40
C THR A 7 3.49 0.77 -0.24
N ILE A 8 3.37 0.21 0.97
CA ILE A 8 3.99 -1.07 1.35
C ILE A 8 2.95 -1.97 2.00
N ASP A 9 2.71 -3.14 1.43
CA ASP A 9 1.68 -4.07 1.92
C ASP A 9 2.27 -5.20 2.78
N ASP A 10 1.38 -5.92 3.46
CA ASP A 10 1.61 -7.19 4.19
C ASP A 10 2.47 -7.16 5.45
N GLY A 11 3.01 -6.01 5.83
CA GLY A 11 3.69 -5.84 7.11
C GLY A 11 2.75 -5.98 8.35
N PRO A 12 3.30 -5.86 9.57
CA PRO A 12 4.73 -5.81 9.87
C PRO A 12 5.36 -7.20 9.92
N THR A 13 6.60 -7.30 9.47
CA THR A 13 7.45 -8.51 9.49
C THR A 13 8.77 -8.22 10.18
N LYS A 14 9.72 -9.18 10.20
CA LYS A 14 11.08 -8.90 10.70
C LYS A 14 11.83 -7.84 9.87
N ASN A 15 11.42 -7.62 8.62
CA ASN A 15 12.10 -6.71 7.68
C ASN A 15 11.66 -5.24 7.86
N THR A 16 10.45 -5.01 8.37
CA THR A 16 9.85 -3.67 8.52
C THR A 16 10.80 -2.65 9.16
N LYS A 17 11.52 -3.03 10.22
CA LYS A 17 12.43 -2.10 10.90
C LYS A 17 13.53 -1.60 9.96
N GLY A 18 14.18 -2.51 9.23
CA GLY A 18 15.23 -2.18 8.26
C GLY A 18 14.69 -1.34 7.09
N ILE A 19 13.48 -1.66 6.63
CA ILE A 19 12.76 -0.88 5.61
C ILE A 19 12.55 0.56 6.09
N ILE A 20 12.03 0.75 7.30
CA ILE A 20 11.78 2.09 7.87
C ILE A 20 13.06 2.88 8.03
N ASP A 21 14.12 2.28 8.59
CA ASP A 21 15.42 2.94 8.76
C ASP A 21 16.01 3.38 7.43
N PHE A 22 15.92 2.52 6.41
CA PHE A 22 16.36 2.83 5.05
C PHE A 22 15.57 3.98 4.44
N LEU A 23 14.23 3.94 4.48
CA LEU A 23 13.38 4.99 3.90
C LEU A 23 13.59 6.33 4.61
N ASN A 24 13.75 6.33 5.94
CA ASN A 24 14.10 7.53 6.70
C ASN A 24 15.45 8.12 6.29
N SER A 25 16.46 7.28 6.00
CA SER A 25 17.75 7.75 5.48
C SER A 25 17.63 8.46 4.11
N LYS A 26 16.53 8.23 3.38
CA LYS A 26 16.21 8.84 2.09
C LYS A 26 15.16 9.94 2.20
N ASN A 27 14.69 10.28 3.40
CA ASN A 27 13.56 11.19 3.66
C ASN A 27 12.25 10.76 2.96
N ILE A 28 12.00 9.46 2.85
CA ILE A 28 10.80 8.90 2.24
C ILE A 28 9.84 8.49 3.35
N LYS A 29 8.61 9.02 3.33
CA LYS A 29 7.54 8.65 4.26
C LYS A 29 6.60 7.63 3.62
N PRO A 30 6.62 6.34 4.00
CA PRO A 30 5.75 5.34 3.41
C PRO A 30 4.34 5.38 4.00
N LEU A 31 3.36 5.01 3.16
CA LEU A 31 2.09 4.45 3.63
C LEU A 31 2.27 2.94 3.73
N MET A 32 1.93 2.31 4.85
CA MET A 32 2.00 0.85 4.97
C MET A 32 0.63 0.29 5.30
N PHE A 33 0.21 -0.77 4.63
CA PHE A 33 -1.04 -1.45 4.88
C PHE A 33 -0.74 -2.77 5.57
N PHE A 34 -0.97 -2.79 6.89
CA PHE A 34 -0.64 -3.96 7.70
C PHE A 34 -1.79 -4.94 7.77
N VAL A 35 -1.45 -6.22 7.89
CA VAL A 35 -2.39 -7.32 8.15
C VAL A 35 -2.51 -7.53 9.66
N GLY A 36 -3.73 -7.76 10.15
CA GLY A 36 -3.99 -7.85 11.59
C GLY A 36 -3.28 -8.97 12.31
N GLU A 37 -3.24 -10.15 11.70
CA GLU A 37 -2.47 -11.26 12.23
C GLU A 37 -0.98 -10.95 12.34
N ASN A 38 -0.44 -10.13 11.43
CA ASN A 38 0.97 -9.72 11.46
C ASN A 38 1.22 -8.67 12.56
N ILE A 39 0.28 -7.76 12.80
CA ILE A 39 0.34 -6.85 13.96
C ILE A 39 0.36 -7.65 15.26
N CYS A 40 -0.48 -8.68 15.39
CA CYS A 40 -0.52 -9.52 16.58
C CYS A 40 0.82 -10.25 16.84
N LYS A 41 1.50 -10.69 15.77
CA LYS A 41 2.79 -11.39 15.86
C LYS A 41 3.96 -10.44 16.11
N ASN A 42 3.96 -9.27 15.46
CA ASN A 42 5.11 -8.37 15.36
C ASN A 42 4.79 -6.97 15.92
N ARG A 43 4.05 -6.91 17.04
CA ARG A 43 3.51 -5.67 17.60
C ARG A 43 4.56 -4.59 17.84
N ASP A 44 5.67 -4.93 18.47
CA ASP A 44 6.75 -3.97 18.77
C ASP A 44 7.36 -3.36 17.50
N ILE A 45 7.41 -4.13 16.42
CA ILE A 45 7.89 -3.66 15.12
C ILE A 45 6.88 -2.69 14.49
N GLY A 46 5.58 -2.99 14.60
CA GLY A 46 4.53 -2.06 14.16
C GLY A 46 4.54 -0.74 14.94
N ILE A 47 4.77 -0.80 16.26
CA ILE A 47 4.95 0.39 17.11
C ILE A 47 6.16 1.20 16.63
N TYR A 48 7.29 0.52 16.37
CA TYR A 48 8.49 1.16 15.85
C TYR A 48 8.22 1.89 14.53
N ALA A 49 7.50 1.26 13.58
CA ALA A 49 7.18 1.88 12.31
C ALA A 49 6.42 3.20 12.47
N ILE A 50 5.39 3.22 13.34
CA ILE A 50 4.61 4.44 13.65
C ILE A 50 5.49 5.51 14.29
N GLN A 51 6.27 5.16 15.31
CA GLN A 51 7.16 6.10 16.01
C GLN A 51 8.22 6.71 15.09
N ASN A 52 8.57 6.00 14.01
CA ASN A 52 9.55 6.43 13.02
C ASN A 52 8.89 6.96 11.73
N GLY A 53 7.63 7.38 11.80
CA GLY A 53 7.00 8.22 10.78
C GLY A 53 6.18 7.49 9.72
N ALA A 54 6.06 6.17 9.76
CA ALA A 54 5.15 5.46 8.85
C ALA A 54 3.68 5.80 9.13
N ILE A 55 2.87 5.88 8.07
CA ILE A 55 1.41 5.95 8.21
C ILE A 55 0.85 4.55 7.98
N ILE A 56 0.20 3.98 9.00
CA ILE A 56 -0.31 2.61 8.96
C ILE A 56 -1.80 2.60 8.65
N GLY A 57 -2.14 1.96 7.54
CA GLY A 57 -3.48 1.64 7.09
C GLY A 57 -3.86 0.19 7.37
N ASN A 58 -5.11 -0.12 7.07
CA ASN A 58 -5.75 -1.40 7.27
C ASN A 58 -5.67 -2.25 5.99
N HIS A 59 -5.15 -3.47 6.11
CA HIS A 59 -5.08 -4.47 5.04
C HIS A 59 -5.87 -5.73 5.35
N SER A 60 -7.04 -5.57 5.99
CA SER A 60 -7.84 -6.64 6.60
C SER A 60 -7.13 -7.38 7.74
N TYR A 61 -7.87 -8.26 8.42
CA TYR A 61 -7.34 -8.96 9.58
C TYR A 61 -6.54 -10.19 9.17
N SER A 62 -7.08 -11.03 8.28
CA SER A 62 -6.46 -12.30 7.84
C SER A 62 -6.17 -12.37 6.34
N HIS A 63 -6.19 -11.24 5.63
CA HIS A 63 -5.83 -11.14 4.21
C HIS A 63 -6.68 -12.01 3.23
N PRO A 64 -8.04 -12.04 3.31
CA PRO A 64 -8.85 -12.81 2.37
C PRO A 64 -9.16 -12.06 1.07
N GLU A 65 -9.56 -12.79 0.03
CA GLU A 65 -10.24 -12.21 -1.15
C GLU A 65 -11.67 -11.80 -0.77
N PHE A 66 -11.97 -10.49 -0.75
CA PHE A 66 -13.25 -9.96 -0.26
C PHE A 66 -14.46 -10.33 -1.15
N SER A 67 -14.24 -10.62 -2.43
CA SER A 67 -15.28 -11.02 -3.38
C SER A 67 -15.84 -12.42 -3.08
N ASN A 68 -15.09 -13.24 -2.34
CA ASN A 68 -15.51 -14.55 -1.87
C ASN A 68 -16.30 -14.49 -0.55
N LEU A 69 -16.37 -13.32 0.09
CA LEU A 69 -17.00 -13.14 1.39
C LEU A 69 -18.42 -12.57 1.27
N SER A 70 -19.23 -12.83 2.30
CA SER A 70 -20.43 -12.04 2.57
C SER A 70 -20.07 -10.63 3.05
N LEU A 71 -21.01 -9.69 2.95
CA LEU A 71 -20.77 -8.32 3.42
C LEU A 71 -20.42 -8.26 4.91
N ASP A 72 -21.06 -9.07 5.75
CA ASP A 72 -20.81 -9.12 7.19
C ASP A 72 -19.40 -9.65 7.50
N GLU A 73 -18.93 -10.64 6.74
CA GLU A 73 -17.56 -11.15 6.84
C GLU A 73 -16.53 -10.09 6.41
N CYS A 74 -16.80 -9.36 5.31
CA CYS A 74 -15.97 -8.23 4.91
C CYS A 74 -15.86 -7.16 6.01
N ILE A 75 -17.00 -6.78 6.62
CA ILE A 75 -17.02 -5.78 7.70
C ILE A 75 -16.26 -6.32 8.92
N SER A 76 -16.43 -7.59 9.28
CA SER A 76 -15.69 -8.22 10.38
C SER A 76 -14.18 -8.21 10.16
N GLU A 77 -13.70 -8.45 8.93
CA GLU A 77 -12.29 -8.33 8.56
C GLU A 77 -11.76 -6.90 8.75
N ILE A 78 -12.54 -5.90 8.30
CA ILE A 78 -12.18 -4.49 8.42
C ILE A 78 -12.13 -4.07 9.90
N GLU A 79 -13.17 -4.39 10.68
CA GLU A 79 -13.33 -3.91 12.06
C GLU A 79 -12.33 -4.55 13.02
N ARG A 80 -12.10 -5.86 12.90
CA ARG A 80 -11.05 -6.54 13.69
C ARG A 80 -9.69 -5.93 13.41
N GLN A 81 -9.41 -5.58 12.15
CA GLN A 81 -8.14 -4.93 11.83
C GLN A 81 -8.07 -3.47 12.29
N GLU A 82 -9.18 -2.72 12.22
CA GLU A 82 -9.23 -1.37 12.77
C GLU A 82 -8.95 -1.35 14.27
N GLU A 83 -9.43 -2.34 15.03
CA GLU A 83 -9.09 -2.50 16.44
C GLU A 83 -7.57 -2.63 16.64
N GLN A 84 -6.91 -3.51 15.87
CA GLN A 84 -5.46 -3.71 15.97
C GLN A 84 -4.67 -2.46 15.62
N VAL A 85 -5.02 -1.76 14.52
CA VAL A 85 -4.34 -0.53 14.13
C VAL A 85 -4.56 0.58 15.17
N ASN A 86 -5.77 0.73 15.72
CA ASN A 86 -6.04 1.72 16.76
C ASN A 86 -5.23 1.46 18.04
N LEU A 87 -5.16 0.19 18.48
CA LEU A 87 -4.32 -0.19 19.60
C LEU A 87 -2.83 0.05 19.29
N LEU A 88 -2.39 -0.19 18.06
CA LEU A 88 -1.00 0.00 17.64
C LEU A 88 -0.59 1.48 17.73
N TYR A 89 -1.41 2.40 17.22
CA TYR A 89 -1.20 3.85 17.35
C TYR A 89 -1.22 4.31 18.81
N LYS A 90 -2.15 3.77 19.61
CA LYS A 90 -2.23 4.04 21.05
C LYS A 90 -0.94 3.64 21.76
N ASP A 91 -0.43 2.44 21.52
CA ASP A 91 0.79 1.94 22.16
C ASP A 91 2.04 2.69 21.66
N ALA A 92 2.04 3.15 20.42
CA ALA A 92 3.07 4.03 19.89
C ALA A 92 3.06 5.45 20.51
N GLY A 93 1.96 5.84 21.16
CA GLY A 93 1.78 7.19 21.70
C GLY A 93 1.58 8.26 20.61
N VAL A 94 1.11 7.87 19.43
CA VAL A 94 0.94 8.74 18.26
C VAL A 94 -0.54 8.83 17.90
N THR A 95 -1.04 10.03 17.63
CA THR A 95 -2.42 10.22 17.16
C THR A 95 -2.57 9.69 15.73
N ARG A 96 -3.56 8.82 15.51
CA ARG A 96 -3.94 8.35 14.17
C ARG A 96 -4.78 9.42 13.46
N GLU A 97 -4.18 10.17 12.55
CA GLU A 97 -4.87 11.23 11.80
C GLU A 97 -5.73 10.70 10.65
N TYR A 98 -5.35 9.55 10.08
CA TYR A 98 -5.97 9.03 8.85
C TYR A 98 -6.32 7.55 9.01
N LYS A 99 -7.51 7.18 8.54
CA LYS A 99 -7.99 5.80 8.46
C LYS A 99 -7.94 5.34 7.00
N LEU A 100 -6.85 4.71 6.59
CA LEU A 100 -6.66 4.22 5.22
C LEU A 100 -7.00 2.74 5.15
N PHE A 101 -7.48 2.29 4.00
CA PHE A 101 -7.76 0.88 3.73
C PHE A 101 -7.26 0.49 2.35
N ARG A 102 -6.74 -0.73 2.22
CA ARG A 102 -6.44 -1.37 0.93
C ARG A 102 -6.94 -2.80 0.97
N PHE A 103 -7.67 -3.20 -0.07
CA PHE A 103 -8.11 -4.59 -0.23
C PHE A 103 -6.90 -5.50 -0.50
N PRO A 104 -6.81 -6.66 0.18
CA PRO A 104 -5.98 -7.77 -0.27
C PRO A 104 -6.21 -8.07 -1.75
N TYR A 105 -5.13 -8.37 -2.48
CA TYR A 105 -5.15 -8.74 -3.90
C TYR A 105 -5.74 -7.70 -4.87
N GLY A 106 -6.06 -6.48 -4.40
CA GLY A 106 -6.78 -5.50 -5.21
C GLY A 106 -8.21 -5.92 -5.56
N ASP A 107 -8.79 -6.86 -4.81
CA ASP A 107 -10.04 -7.55 -5.15
C ASP A 107 -11.32 -6.67 -5.04
N LYS A 108 -11.24 -5.54 -4.32
CA LYS A 108 -12.28 -4.49 -4.21
C LYS A 108 -13.68 -4.99 -3.81
N GLY A 109 -13.81 -6.22 -3.31
CA GLY A 109 -15.02 -6.78 -2.72
C GLY A 109 -16.10 -7.25 -3.71
N GLY A 110 -15.84 -7.28 -5.02
CA GLY A 110 -16.77 -7.78 -6.03
C GLY A 110 -18.19 -7.20 -5.90
N LYS A 111 -19.19 -8.06 -5.68
CA LYS A 111 -20.60 -7.65 -5.49
C LYS A 111 -20.83 -6.73 -4.29
N ASN A 112 -19.92 -6.72 -3.31
CA ASN A 112 -20.00 -5.92 -2.09
C ASN A 112 -19.36 -4.54 -2.26
N LYS A 113 -18.72 -4.23 -3.41
CA LYS A 113 -17.95 -2.99 -3.62
C LYS A 113 -18.70 -1.75 -3.15
N ASP A 114 -19.90 -1.50 -3.67
CA ASP A 114 -20.66 -0.28 -3.38
C ASP A 114 -21.02 -0.15 -1.89
N ALA A 115 -21.38 -1.27 -1.25
CA ALA A 115 -21.69 -1.31 0.18
C ALA A 115 -20.44 -1.00 1.02
N LEU A 116 -19.28 -1.52 0.63
CA LEU A 116 -18.01 -1.27 1.32
C LEU A 116 -17.52 0.16 1.12
N GLN A 117 -17.63 0.73 -0.09
CA GLN A 117 -17.32 2.15 -0.32
C GLN A 117 -18.21 3.08 0.52
N LYS A 118 -19.49 2.75 0.62
CA LYS A 118 -20.42 3.45 1.52
C LYS A 118 -20.00 3.31 2.98
N TYR A 119 -19.65 2.10 3.42
CA TYR A 119 -19.17 1.84 4.78
C TYR A 119 -17.94 2.70 5.11
N PHE A 120 -16.91 2.70 4.25
CA PHE A 120 -15.69 3.48 4.44
C PHE A 120 -15.99 4.98 4.63
N ARG A 121 -16.83 5.54 3.75
CA ARG A 121 -17.27 6.94 3.86
C ARG A 121 -17.95 7.24 5.19
N GLU A 122 -18.87 6.38 5.62
CA GLU A 122 -19.69 6.59 6.82
C GLU A 122 -18.92 6.35 8.13
N HIS A 123 -17.81 5.59 8.08
CA HIS A 123 -16.99 5.24 9.25
C HIS A 123 -15.66 6.00 9.30
N GLY A 124 -15.59 7.13 8.60
CA GLY A 124 -14.48 8.09 8.69
C GLY A 124 -13.17 7.62 8.05
N PHE A 125 -13.23 6.71 7.09
CA PHE A 125 -12.04 6.38 6.30
C PHE A 125 -11.62 7.59 5.45
N SER A 126 -10.32 7.78 5.35
CA SER A 126 -9.69 8.87 4.60
C SER A 126 -9.29 8.39 3.22
N ARG A 127 -9.26 9.31 2.28
CA ARG A 127 -8.67 9.07 0.97
C ARG A 127 -7.30 9.69 0.87
N ILE A 128 -6.41 9.06 0.10
CA ILE A 128 -5.22 9.75 -0.39
C ILE A 128 -5.64 10.81 -1.41
N ASP A 129 -4.89 11.90 -1.48
CA ASP A 129 -5.06 12.90 -2.53
C ASP A 129 -4.36 12.41 -3.81
N ASP A 130 -5.17 11.81 -4.67
CA ASP A 130 -4.81 11.29 -5.98
C ASP A 130 -5.20 12.24 -7.12
N SER A 131 -5.45 13.52 -6.82
CA SER A 131 -5.89 14.51 -7.82
C SER A 131 -4.90 14.74 -8.95
N GLU A 132 -3.61 14.42 -8.75
CA GLU A 132 -2.55 14.54 -9.75
C GLU A 132 -2.36 13.27 -10.60
N ILE A 133 -3.02 12.16 -10.28
CA ILE A 133 -3.06 10.96 -11.12
C ILE A 133 -3.97 11.25 -12.31
N LYS A 134 -3.50 10.99 -13.54
CA LYS A 134 -4.18 11.35 -14.80
C LYS A 134 -4.42 10.18 -15.75
N TYR A 135 -4.23 8.94 -15.29
CA TYR A 135 -4.44 7.78 -16.13
C TYR A 135 -5.94 7.60 -16.43
N ASP A 136 -6.32 7.55 -17.70
CA ASP A 136 -7.72 7.40 -18.12
C ASP A 136 -8.35 6.17 -17.46
N TRP A 137 -7.66 5.03 -17.48
CA TRP A 137 -8.12 3.80 -16.85
C TRP A 137 -8.38 3.96 -15.34
N TYR A 138 -7.63 4.82 -14.65
CA TYR A 138 -7.80 5.05 -13.22
C TYR A 138 -9.12 5.81 -12.94
N HIS A 139 -9.42 6.80 -13.77
CA HIS A 139 -10.67 7.57 -13.69
C HIS A 139 -11.89 6.78 -14.19
N GLU A 140 -11.77 6.08 -15.31
CA GLU A 140 -12.84 5.28 -15.91
C GLU A 140 -13.32 4.16 -14.98
N ASN A 141 -12.44 3.65 -14.12
CA ASN A 141 -12.76 2.64 -13.11
C ASN A 141 -13.17 3.22 -11.74
N ASN A 142 -13.38 4.53 -11.65
CA ASN A 142 -13.77 5.25 -10.43
C ASN A 142 -12.78 5.12 -9.25
N LEU A 143 -11.51 4.79 -9.54
CA LEU A 143 -10.50 4.63 -8.50
C LEU A 143 -10.17 5.96 -7.82
N ASN A 144 -10.33 7.07 -8.55
CA ASN A 144 -10.23 8.43 -8.03
C ASN A 144 -11.46 8.89 -7.21
N THR A 145 -12.45 8.03 -7.00
CA THR A 145 -13.58 8.33 -6.10
C THR A 145 -13.72 7.34 -4.96
N ASP A 146 -13.19 6.14 -5.13
CA ASP A 146 -13.13 5.10 -4.11
C ASP A 146 -12.34 5.55 -2.87
N TYR A 147 -12.74 5.03 -1.70
CA TYR A 147 -12.10 5.24 -0.40
C TYR A 147 -10.93 4.29 -0.15
N ASP A 148 -10.94 3.10 -0.78
CA ASP A 148 -9.81 2.20 -0.74
C ASP A 148 -8.67 2.70 -1.64
N VAL A 149 -7.44 2.44 -1.24
CA VAL A 149 -6.25 2.86 -1.98
C VAL A 149 -5.83 1.74 -2.94
N LEU A 150 -6.01 1.94 -4.24
CA LEU A 150 -5.40 1.09 -5.27
C LEU A 150 -4.08 1.71 -5.75
N TRP A 151 -3.13 0.87 -6.15
CA TRP A 151 -1.89 1.32 -6.77
C TRP A 151 -2.08 1.67 -8.24
N THR A 152 -1.20 2.50 -8.77
CA THR A 152 -1.05 2.67 -10.23
C THR A 152 0.09 1.83 -10.77
N PHE A 153 1.14 1.60 -9.99
CA PHE A 153 2.27 0.77 -10.38
C PHE A 153 2.56 -0.28 -9.31
N ASP A 154 2.75 -1.52 -9.76
CA ASP A 154 3.11 -2.65 -8.92
C ASP A 154 4.41 -3.28 -9.46
N PHE A 155 5.40 -3.36 -8.56
CA PHE A 155 6.69 -3.99 -8.84
C PHE A 155 6.53 -5.48 -9.17
N ALA A 156 5.48 -6.12 -8.65
CA ALA A 156 5.18 -7.54 -8.81
C ALA A 156 6.33 -8.45 -8.33
N GLU A 157 7.09 -7.98 -7.35
CA GLU A 157 8.25 -8.68 -6.80
C GLU A 157 7.89 -9.97 -6.08
N TYR A 158 6.67 -10.05 -5.52
CA TYR A 158 6.13 -11.30 -4.97
C TYR A 158 6.09 -12.43 -6.00
N MET A 159 5.98 -12.12 -7.31
CA MET A 159 5.99 -13.13 -8.37
C MET A 159 7.32 -13.90 -8.46
N LEU A 160 8.41 -13.39 -7.87
CA LEU A 160 9.68 -14.13 -7.75
C LEU A 160 9.51 -15.45 -7.00
N GLU A 161 8.55 -15.53 -6.07
CA GLU A 161 8.23 -16.74 -5.33
C GLU A 161 7.32 -17.69 -6.13
N TYR A 162 6.33 -17.14 -6.83
CA TYR A 162 5.19 -17.92 -7.33
C TYR A 162 5.28 -18.29 -8.82
N GLU A 163 5.98 -17.49 -9.64
CA GLU A 163 5.94 -17.64 -11.10
C GLU A 163 7.29 -18.14 -11.65
N PRO A 164 7.37 -19.40 -12.11
CA PRO A 164 8.58 -19.93 -12.70
C PRO A 164 9.08 -19.09 -13.89
N GLY A 165 10.31 -18.59 -13.79
CA GLY A 165 10.92 -17.74 -14.82
C GLY A 165 10.64 -16.25 -14.67
N PHE A 166 9.86 -15.84 -13.66
CA PHE A 166 9.83 -14.45 -13.23
C PHE A 166 11.12 -14.15 -12.45
N THR A 167 11.86 -13.12 -12.88
CA THR A 167 13.18 -12.80 -12.34
C THR A 167 13.29 -11.33 -11.99
N TYR A 168 14.37 -10.94 -11.32
CA TYR A 168 14.67 -9.53 -11.06
C TYR A 168 14.75 -8.73 -12.37
N ASP A 169 15.29 -9.31 -13.45
CA ASP A 169 15.31 -8.68 -14.77
C ASP A 169 13.91 -8.49 -15.35
N THR A 170 12.97 -9.38 -15.06
CA THR A 170 11.56 -9.22 -15.43
C THR A 170 10.94 -8.01 -14.72
N ILE A 171 11.25 -7.82 -13.43
CA ILE A 171 10.84 -6.64 -12.65
C ILE A 171 11.44 -5.37 -13.27
N LEU A 172 12.75 -5.36 -13.55
CA LEU A 172 13.41 -4.22 -14.18
C LEU A 172 12.82 -3.92 -15.57
N SER A 173 12.49 -4.92 -16.37
CA SER A 173 11.85 -4.74 -17.67
C SER A 173 10.50 -4.02 -17.52
N ARG A 174 9.67 -4.42 -16.56
CA ARG A 174 8.39 -3.77 -16.24
C ARG A 174 8.57 -2.33 -15.77
N ILE A 175 9.52 -2.07 -14.87
CA ILE A 175 9.82 -0.72 -14.38
C ILE A 175 10.23 0.23 -15.52
N ASN A 176 11.01 -0.28 -16.48
CA ASN A 176 11.52 0.50 -17.61
C ASN A 176 10.52 0.63 -18.78
N ASP A 177 9.36 -0.04 -18.72
CA ASP A 177 8.32 0.12 -19.73
C ASP A 177 7.63 1.48 -19.57
N VAL A 178 7.89 2.39 -20.52
CA VAL A 178 7.31 3.74 -20.49
C VAL A 178 5.89 3.80 -21.04
N ASN A 179 5.40 2.73 -21.67
CA ASN A 179 4.06 2.63 -22.23
C ASN A 179 3.42 1.25 -21.94
N PRO A 180 3.23 0.93 -20.64
CA PRO A 180 2.75 -0.38 -20.25
C PRO A 180 1.30 -0.57 -20.66
N LYS A 181 0.95 -1.83 -20.98
CA LYS A 181 -0.44 -2.20 -21.32
C LYS A 181 -1.40 -2.09 -20.13
N ILE A 182 -0.88 -2.26 -18.91
CA ILE A 182 -1.64 -2.27 -17.66
C ILE A 182 -0.84 -1.46 -16.63
N GLY A 183 -1.53 -0.67 -15.83
CA GLY A 183 -0.93 0.16 -14.80
C GLY A 183 -0.36 1.48 -15.33
N GLY A 184 0.37 2.17 -14.45
CA GLY A 184 1.07 3.40 -14.72
C GLY A 184 2.50 3.15 -15.19
N SER A 185 3.11 4.16 -15.80
CA SER A 185 4.53 4.17 -16.13
C SER A 185 5.29 4.91 -15.05
N LEU A 186 6.34 4.32 -14.49
CA LEU A 186 7.16 4.99 -13.48
C LEU A 186 8.06 6.07 -14.05
N PHE A 187 8.51 5.93 -15.29
CA PHE A 187 9.51 6.84 -15.88
C PHE A 187 8.96 7.72 -17.00
N ALA A 188 7.65 7.69 -17.26
CA ALA A 188 7.01 8.66 -18.12
C ALA A 188 7.12 10.09 -17.54
N SER A 189 7.05 11.08 -18.43
CA SER A 189 7.14 12.49 -18.01
C SER A 189 5.84 12.98 -17.40
N ASN A 190 5.93 13.71 -16.29
CA ASN A 190 4.81 14.38 -15.59
C ASN A 190 3.69 13.42 -15.16
N VAL A 191 4.07 12.21 -14.72
CA VAL A 191 3.16 11.22 -14.14
C VAL A 191 3.27 11.19 -12.63
N HIS A 192 2.15 10.91 -11.99
CA HIS A 192 2.04 10.73 -10.55
C HIS A 192 1.52 9.32 -10.29
N ASN A 193 2.18 8.61 -9.40
CA ASN A 193 1.92 7.20 -9.15
C ASN A 193 1.68 6.89 -7.67
N ILE A 194 0.94 5.82 -7.43
CA ILE A 194 0.90 5.11 -6.15
C ILE A 194 1.63 3.80 -6.40
N ILE A 195 2.78 3.63 -5.75
CA ILE A 195 3.64 2.46 -5.94
C ILE A 195 3.29 1.40 -4.90
N LEU A 196 3.01 0.18 -5.35
CA LEU A 196 2.91 -1.01 -4.51
C LEU A 196 4.25 -1.77 -4.52
N ILE A 197 4.71 -2.10 -3.32
CA ILE A 197 5.73 -3.09 -3.00
C ILE A 197 5.29 -3.79 -1.70
N HIS A 198 5.81 -4.96 -1.39
CA HIS A 198 5.42 -5.73 -0.22
C HIS A 198 6.58 -5.83 0.77
N ASP A 199 6.24 -5.94 2.04
CA ASP A 199 7.16 -6.29 3.13
C ASP A 199 7.15 -7.82 3.34
N HIS A 200 7.69 -8.58 2.38
CA HIS A 200 7.68 -10.05 2.40
C HIS A 200 9.01 -10.62 2.83
N GLU A 201 8.98 -11.53 3.80
CA GLU A 201 10.18 -12.28 4.21
C GLU A 201 10.54 -13.35 3.18
N GLU A 202 9.54 -13.88 2.48
CA GLU A 202 9.61 -14.91 1.46
C GLU A 202 10.29 -14.37 0.20
N THR A 203 9.87 -13.19 -0.26
CA THR A 203 10.51 -12.50 -1.38
C THR A 203 11.97 -12.15 -1.05
N ASP A 204 12.27 -11.72 0.18
CA ASP A 204 13.66 -11.46 0.60
C ASP A 204 14.50 -12.73 0.67
N ALA A 205 13.90 -13.88 1.01
CA ALA A 205 14.60 -15.16 0.99
C ALA A 205 14.98 -15.61 -0.43
N VAL A 206 14.16 -15.30 -1.43
CA VAL A 206 14.42 -15.62 -2.85
C VAL A 206 15.35 -14.59 -3.50
N CYS A 207 15.15 -13.31 -3.22
CA CYS A 207 15.92 -12.19 -3.76
C CYS A 207 16.34 -11.24 -2.63
N PRO A 208 17.46 -11.54 -1.95
CA PRO A 208 17.91 -10.74 -0.82
C PRO A 208 18.11 -9.27 -1.18
N ASN A 209 17.59 -8.39 -0.34
CA ASN A 209 17.65 -6.94 -0.52
C ASN A 209 16.85 -6.41 -1.72
N TYR A 210 15.89 -7.17 -2.27
CA TYR A 210 15.06 -6.70 -3.40
C TYR A 210 14.47 -5.32 -3.13
N PHE A 211 13.94 -5.09 -1.93
CA PHE A 211 13.30 -3.83 -1.54
C PHE A 211 14.28 -2.66 -1.70
N TYR A 212 15.45 -2.76 -1.08
CA TYR A 212 16.47 -1.72 -1.10
C TYR A 212 16.99 -1.47 -2.52
N ASN A 213 17.18 -2.54 -3.30
CA ASN A 213 17.68 -2.44 -4.67
C ASN A 213 16.66 -1.77 -5.60
N LEU A 214 15.38 -2.14 -5.50
CA LEU A 214 14.31 -1.56 -6.32
C LEU A 214 14.07 -0.09 -5.98
N ILE A 215 14.04 0.27 -4.69
CA ILE A 215 13.85 1.67 -4.27
C ILE A 215 15.04 2.54 -4.68
N ASN A 216 16.29 2.08 -4.50
CA ASN A 216 17.46 2.82 -4.98
C ASN A 216 17.44 2.95 -6.51
N TYR A 217 17.06 1.90 -7.24
CA TYR A 217 16.99 1.94 -8.69
C TYR A 217 16.02 3.01 -9.20
N VAL A 218 14.80 3.10 -8.66
CA VAL A 218 13.83 4.12 -9.10
C VAL A 218 14.23 5.54 -8.68
N LEU A 219 14.89 5.71 -7.54
CA LEU A 219 15.47 6.99 -7.12
C LEU A 219 16.58 7.44 -8.08
N GLU A 220 17.50 6.55 -8.46
CA GLU A 220 18.57 6.83 -9.42
C GLU A 220 18.03 7.20 -10.81
N LYS A 221 16.85 6.68 -11.16
CA LYS A 221 16.13 7.03 -12.40
C LYS A 221 15.29 8.30 -12.30
N GLY A 222 15.30 8.97 -11.15
CA GLY A 222 14.67 10.29 -10.96
C GLY A 222 13.20 10.25 -10.59
N VAL A 223 12.70 9.14 -10.04
CA VAL A 223 11.40 9.13 -9.35
C VAL A 223 11.53 9.90 -8.04
N GLU A 224 10.69 10.90 -7.86
CA GLU A 224 10.60 11.69 -6.63
C GLU A 224 9.49 11.11 -5.74
N PHE A 225 9.87 10.54 -4.60
CA PHE A 225 8.87 10.17 -3.59
C PHE A 225 8.40 11.41 -2.84
N VAL A 226 7.11 11.71 -2.96
CA VAL A 226 6.49 12.88 -2.35
C VAL A 226 5.74 12.48 -1.08
N ASN A 227 5.63 13.41 -0.13
CA ASN A 227 4.87 13.17 1.10
C ASN A 227 3.39 12.92 0.77
N PRO A 228 2.78 11.85 1.32
CA PRO A 228 1.37 11.59 1.15
C PRO A 228 0.50 12.76 1.61
N LYS A 229 -0.50 13.09 0.79
CA LYS A 229 -1.56 14.05 1.09
C LYS A 229 -2.88 13.31 1.17
N PHE A 230 -3.85 13.88 1.88
CA PHE A 230 -5.13 13.22 2.15
C PHE A 230 -6.30 14.16 1.92
N ILE A 231 -7.39 13.59 1.42
CA ILE A 231 -8.69 14.26 1.31
C ILE A 231 -9.48 13.86 2.56
N ILE A 232 -9.74 14.85 3.41
CA ILE A 232 -10.57 14.68 4.61
C ILE A 232 -12.02 14.84 4.16
N SER A 233 -12.87 13.85 4.43
CA SER A 233 -14.31 14.02 4.26
C SER A 233 -14.79 15.07 5.27
N SER A 234 -15.18 16.25 4.77
CA SER A 234 -15.95 17.19 5.58
C SER A 234 -17.28 16.50 5.96
N SER A 235 -17.49 16.33 7.25
CA SER A 235 -18.76 15.87 7.80
C SER A 235 -19.84 16.86 7.36
N ASN A 236 -20.76 16.41 6.51
CA ASN A 236 -22.03 17.11 6.28
C ASN A 236 -23.05 16.63 7.31
#